data_AF-A0A8D8YTN9-F1
#
_entry.id   AF-A0A8D8YTN9-F1
#
_cell.length_a   1.000
_cell.length_b   1.000
_cell.length_c   1.000
_cell.angle_alpha   90.00
_cell.angle_beta   90.00
_cell.angle_gamma   90.00
#
_symmetry.space_group_name_H-M   'P 1'
#
loop_
_entity.id
_entity.type
_entity.pdbx_description
1 polymer ?
#
loop_
_entity_poly.entity_id
_entity_poly.type
_entity_poly.pdbx_seq_one_letter_code
_entity_poly.pdbx_strand_id
1 'polypeptide(L)'
;MFPTSSQKKYWMFSDESELIALREKANQSFIQEHRAELTDEEAKEHFLSAAEERVLVRHYQLQLRDFCKRFNPPMPKVVIGTAFHYLKRFYLNNSVMDYHPKEVLVTCVYLAAKLKNSICLFLSLYPTSKVINKKLQT
;
A
#
# COMPACT_ATOMS: atom_id res chain seq x y z
N MET A 1 25.06 -4.36 -0.92
CA MET A 1 24.68 -5.57 -0.16
C MET A 1 23.71 -5.21 0.96
N PHE A 2 23.00 -6.18 1.54
CA PHE A 2 21.99 -5.96 2.60
C PHE A 2 22.49 -5.16 3.82
N PRO A 3 23.71 -5.36 4.36
CA PRO A 3 24.18 -4.64 5.55
C PRO A 3 24.28 -3.12 5.43
N THR A 4 24.39 -2.60 4.20
CA THR A 4 24.45 -1.15 3.90
C THR A 4 23.17 -0.66 3.22
N SER A 5 22.12 -1.48 3.18
CA SER A 5 20.87 -1.15 2.50
C SER A 5 19.99 -0.20 3.33
N SER A 6 19.19 0.61 2.64
CA SER A 6 18.15 1.43 3.27
C SER A 6 17.09 0.59 4.00
N GLN A 7 16.84 -0.65 3.55
CA GLN A 7 15.97 -1.58 4.26
C GLN A 7 16.49 -1.87 5.67
N LYS A 8 17.78 -2.22 5.81
CA LYS A 8 18.37 -2.48 7.12
C LYS A 8 18.37 -1.24 8.01
N LYS A 9 18.61 -0.06 7.45
CA LYS A 9 18.72 1.19 8.20
C LYS A 9 17.38 1.74 8.71
N TYR A 10 16.30 1.61 7.95
CA TYR A 10 15.05 2.32 8.22
C TYR A 10 13.80 1.43 8.35
N TRP A 11 13.89 0.16 7.95
CA TRP A 11 12.72 -0.73 7.83
C TRP A 11 12.97 -2.11 8.47
N MET A 12 13.91 -2.17 9.40
CA MET A 12 14.16 -3.30 10.29
C MET A 12 13.97 -2.77 11.71
N PHE A 13 13.04 -3.40 12.43
CA PHE A 13 12.65 -3.01 13.78
C PHE A 13 13.12 -4.07 14.76
N SER A 14 13.32 -3.69 16.01
CA SER A 14 13.88 -4.58 17.02
C SER A 14 12.85 -5.63 17.46
N ASP A 15 11.60 -5.20 17.59
CA ASP A 15 10.49 -6.00 18.09
C ASP A 15 9.12 -5.50 17.58
N GLU A 16 8.06 -6.23 17.91
CA GLU A 16 6.71 -5.88 17.45
C GLU A 16 6.13 -4.65 18.17
N SER A 17 6.57 -4.33 19.39
CA SER A 17 6.07 -3.16 20.13
C SER A 17 6.45 -1.86 19.43
N GLU A 18 7.63 -1.78 18.81
CA GLU A 18 8.06 -0.64 17.99
C GLU A 18 7.10 -0.43 16.79
N LEU A 19 6.65 -1.51 16.17
CA LEU A 19 5.68 -1.47 15.07
C LEU A 19 4.29 -1.05 15.54
N ILE A 20 3.88 -1.47 16.73
CA ILE A 20 2.60 -1.09 17.32
C ILE A 20 2.61 0.41 17.64
N ALA A 21 3.67 0.90 18.30
CA ALA A 21 3.82 2.30 18.65
C ALA A 21 3.79 3.22 17.42
N LEU A 22 4.43 2.83 16.32
CA LEU A 22 4.40 3.62 15.07
C LEU A 22 2.99 3.71 14.46
N ARG A 23 2.24 2.61 14.49
CA ARG A 23 0.85 2.60 14.00
C ARG A 23 -0.09 3.40 14.89
N GLU A 24 0.05 3.25 16.21
CA GLU A 24 -0.72 4.04 17.17
C GLU A 24 -0.44 5.52 17.02
N LYS A 25 0.84 5.89 16.84
CA LYS A 25 1.24 7.27 16.56
C LYS A 25 0.58 7.79 15.28
N ALA A 26 0.62 7.03 14.18
CA ALA A 26 0.00 7.44 12.92
C ALA A 26 -1.52 7.65 13.04
N ASN A 27 -2.21 6.73 13.72
CA ASN A 27 -3.65 6.82 14.00
C ASN A 27 -3.97 8.03 14.89
N GLN A 28 -3.21 8.23 15.97
CA GLN A 28 -3.38 9.37 16.88
C GLN A 28 -3.13 10.70 16.18
N SER A 29 -2.10 10.81 15.33
CA SER A 29 -1.83 12.02 14.56
C SER A 29 -3.01 12.35 13.64
N PHE A 30 -3.57 11.36 12.94
CA PHE A 30 -4.74 11.57 12.10
C PHE A 30 -5.96 12.04 12.90
N ILE A 31 -6.26 11.37 14.03
CA ILE A 31 -7.37 11.74 14.90
C ILE A 31 -7.17 13.16 15.43
N GLN A 32 -5.97 13.53 15.90
CA GLN A 32 -5.71 14.87 16.41
C GLN A 32 -5.94 15.97 15.37
N GLU A 33 -5.59 15.71 14.11
CA GLU A 33 -5.78 16.67 13.01
C GLU A 33 -7.26 16.81 12.60
N HIS A 34 -8.03 15.73 12.66
CA HIS A 34 -9.41 15.68 12.14
C HIS A 34 -10.50 15.73 13.22
N ARG A 35 -10.14 15.72 14.50
CA ARG A 35 -11.09 15.70 15.63
C ARG A 35 -11.83 17.02 15.83
N ALA A 36 -11.46 18.10 15.13
CA ALA A 36 -11.60 19.51 15.53
C ALA A 36 -12.89 19.97 16.24
N GLU A 37 -14.03 19.28 16.15
CA GLU A 37 -15.27 19.62 16.87
C GLU A 37 -16.05 18.41 17.44
N LEU A 38 -15.48 17.21 17.45
CA LEU A 38 -16.16 15.97 17.90
C LEU A 38 -15.98 15.75 19.42
N THR A 39 -17.06 15.36 20.09
CA THR A 39 -16.98 14.86 21.47
C THR A 39 -16.26 13.51 21.52
N ASP A 40 -15.80 13.10 22.71
CA ASP A 40 -15.08 11.83 22.90
C ASP A 40 -15.87 10.59 22.49
N GLU A 41 -17.20 10.63 22.62
CA GLU A 41 -18.12 9.56 22.23
C GLU A 41 -18.24 9.52 20.69
N GLU A 42 -18.50 10.66 20.06
CA GLU A 42 -18.63 10.76 18.60
C GLU A 42 -17.31 10.44 17.88
N ALA A 43 -16.18 10.84 18.46
CA ALA A 43 -14.86 10.53 17.92
C ALA A 43 -14.59 9.02 17.93
N LYS A 44 -15.06 8.27 18.94
CA LYS A 44 -14.90 6.81 19.00
C LYS A 44 -15.77 6.09 17.97
N GLU A 45 -16.95 6.61 17.67
CA GLU A 45 -17.81 6.04 16.63
C GLU A 45 -17.33 6.41 15.22
N HIS A 46 -16.73 7.59 15.06
CA HIS A 46 -16.30 8.10 13.77
C HIS A 46 -14.92 7.58 13.33
N PHE A 47 -13.97 7.48 14.26
CA PHE A 47 -12.59 7.08 13.95
C PHE A 47 -12.33 5.61 14.27
N LEU A 48 -11.52 4.98 13.41
CA LEU A 48 -11.06 3.63 13.61
C LEU A 48 -9.95 3.58 14.66
N SER A 49 -9.94 2.52 15.46
CA SER A 49 -8.79 2.17 16.29
C SER A 49 -7.65 1.63 15.45
N ALA A 50 -6.41 1.74 15.94
CA ALA A 50 -5.24 1.16 15.28
C ALA A 50 -5.36 -0.37 15.06
N ALA A 51 -6.13 -1.07 15.91
CA ALA A 51 -6.40 -2.49 15.76
C ALA A 51 -7.32 -2.77 14.56
N GLU A 52 -8.37 -1.98 14.38
CA GLU A 52 -9.30 -2.07 13.24
C GLU A 52 -8.61 -1.72 11.93
N GLU A 53 -7.80 -0.65 11.92
CA GLU A 53 -6.96 -0.30 10.77
C GLU A 53 -6.07 -1.48 10.36
N ARG A 54 -5.44 -2.15 11.33
CA ARG A 54 -4.61 -3.34 11.08
C ARG A 54 -5.40 -4.48 10.46
N VAL A 55 -6.64 -4.71 10.88
CA VAL A 55 -7.52 -5.73 10.30
C VAL A 55 -7.87 -5.37 8.85
N LEU A 56 -8.20 -4.12 8.57
CA LEU A 56 -8.47 -3.64 7.21
C LEU A 56 -7.24 -3.81 6.31
N VAL A 57 -6.07 -3.36 6.75
CA VAL A 57 -4.82 -3.51 5.98
C VAL A 57 -4.52 -4.99 5.72
N ARG A 58 -4.76 -5.89 6.69
CA ARG A 58 -4.61 -7.33 6.50
C ARG A 58 -5.60 -7.89 5.48
N HIS A 59 -6.84 -7.43 5.47
CA HIS A 59 -7.83 -7.81 4.47
C HIS A 59 -7.36 -7.41 3.06
N TYR A 60 -6.89 -6.17 2.89
CA TYR A 60 -6.38 -5.70 1.60
C TYR A 60 -5.06 -6.34 1.18
N GLN A 61 -4.24 -6.80 2.12
CA GLN A 61 -3.09 -7.67 1.80
C GLN A 61 -3.55 -8.97 1.11
N LEU A 62 -4.64 -9.59 1.56
CA LEU A 62 -5.19 -10.77 0.88
C LEU A 62 -5.76 -10.41 -0.50
N GLN A 63 -6.46 -9.28 -0.61
CA GLN A 63 -6.93 -8.80 -1.90
C GLN A 63 -5.78 -8.51 -2.87
N LEU A 64 -4.64 -8.01 -2.40
CA LEU A 64 -3.45 -7.74 -3.23
C LEU A 64 -2.95 -9.03 -3.88
N ARG A 65 -2.88 -10.12 -3.10
CA ARG A 65 -2.50 -11.44 -3.62
C ARG A 65 -3.46 -11.87 -4.74
N ASP A 66 -4.76 -11.76 -4.48
CA ASP A 66 -5.77 -12.24 -5.40
C ASP A 66 -5.88 -11.34 -6.65
N PHE A 67 -5.60 -10.05 -6.52
CA PHE A 67 -5.41 -9.11 -7.62
C PHE A 67 -4.22 -9.52 -8.50
N CYS A 68 -3.04 -9.77 -7.93
CA CYS A 68 -1.86 -10.19 -8.68
C CYS A 68 -2.01 -11.54 -9.40
N LYS A 69 -2.85 -12.45 -8.89
CA LYS A 69 -3.15 -13.74 -9.53
C LYS A 69 -3.98 -13.61 -10.81
N ARG A 70 -4.74 -12.52 -10.97
CA ARG A 70 -5.60 -12.29 -12.15
C ARG A 70 -4.82 -11.85 -13.38
N PHE A 71 -3.54 -11.50 -13.24
CA PHE A 71 -2.71 -11.08 -14.36
C PHE A 71 -2.36 -12.27 -15.25
N ASN A 72 -2.43 -12.05 -16.57
CA ASN A 72 -1.99 -13.00 -17.57
C ASN A 72 -1.05 -12.30 -18.57
N PRO A 73 0.24 -12.71 -18.66
CA PRO A 73 0.90 -13.78 -17.93
C PRO A 73 1.07 -13.47 -16.42
N PRO A 74 1.28 -14.50 -15.57
CA PRO A 74 1.28 -14.35 -14.11
C PRO A 74 2.39 -13.40 -13.64
N MET A 75 2.05 -12.56 -12.67
CA MET A 75 2.99 -11.58 -12.15
C MET A 75 4.17 -12.26 -11.43
N PRO A 76 5.43 -11.82 -11.69
CA PRO A 76 6.58 -12.40 -11.01
C PRO A 76 6.48 -12.28 -9.49
N LYS A 77 6.85 -13.35 -8.77
CA LYS A 77 6.80 -13.39 -7.29
C LYS A 77 7.57 -12.24 -6.63
N VAL A 78 8.66 -11.79 -7.26
CA VAL A 78 9.47 -10.66 -6.78
C VAL A 78 8.67 -9.34 -6.79
N VAL A 79 7.85 -9.09 -7.83
CA VAL A 79 7.01 -7.90 -7.92
C VAL A 79 5.92 -7.95 -6.85
N ILE A 80 5.27 -9.10 -6.70
CA ILE A 80 4.23 -9.32 -5.67
C ILE A 80 4.80 -9.07 -4.27
N GLY A 81 5.93 -9.69 -3.94
CA GLY A 81 6.59 -9.50 -2.65
C GLY A 81 7.03 -8.05 -2.40
N THR A 82 7.44 -7.33 -3.44
CA THR A 82 7.79 -5.91 -3.35
C THR A 82 6.56 -5.04 -3.09
N ALA A 83 5.44 -5.31 -3.78
CA ALA A 83 4.17 -4.60 -3.55
C ALA A 83 3.63 -4.81 -2.12
N PHE A 84 3.73 -6.04 -1.59
CA PHE A 84 3.41 -6.33 -0.18
C PHE A 84 4.26 -5.52 0.80
N HIS A 85 5.55 -5.39 0.54
CA HIS A 85 6.43 -4.57 1.37
C HIS A 85 6.04 -3.11 1.32
N TYR A 86 5.71 -2.56 0.15
CA TYR A 86 5.26 -1.17 0.05
C TYR A 86 3.96 -0.92 0.78
N LEU A 87 2.97 -1.81 0.63
CA LEU A 87 1.70 -1.68 1.35
C LEU A 87 1.91 -1.69 2.87
N LYS A 88 2.74 -2.61 3.38
CA LYS A 88 3.06 -2.71 4.81
C LYS A 88 3.82 -1.49 5.33
N ARG A 89 4.75 -0.96 4.55
CA ARG A 89 5.56 0.22 4.91
C ARG A 89 4.75 1.51 4.87
N PHE A 90 3.81 1.62 3.93
CA PHE A 90 2.94 2.76 3.78
C PHE A 90 2.03 2.91 5.02
N TYR A 91 1.30 1.86 5.39
CA TYR A 91 0.41 1.84 6.56
C TYR A 91 1.11 1.64 7.91
N LEU A 92 2.42 1.89 7.96
CA LEU A 92 3.17 1.90 9.21
C LEU A 92 3.23 3.32 9.80
N ASN A 93 3.20 4.33 8.92
CA ASN A 93 3.27 5.74 9.29
C ASN A 93 2.08 6.57 8.79
N ASN A 94 1.10 5.95 8.13
CA ASN A 94 -0.10 6.61 7.60
C ASN A 94 -1.34 5.87 8.06
N SER A 95 -2.41 6.59 8.34
CA SER A 95 -3.71 6.00 8.67
C SER A 95 -4.43 5.49 7.41
N VAL A 96 -5.26 4.46 7.60
CA VAL A 96 -6.23 3.96 6.61
C VAL A 96 -7.34 4.99 6.30
N MET A 97 -7.59 5.90 7.24
CA MET A 97 -8.66 6.89 7.12
C MET A 97 -8.28 8.02 6.14
N ASP A 98 -7.00 8.41 6.07
CA ASP A 98 -6.49 9.34 5.05
C ASP A 98 -6.51 8.72 3.64
N TYR A 99 -5.97 7.50 3.54
CA TYR A 99 -5.69 6.86 2.26
C TYR A 99 -6.38 5.52 2.18
N HIS A 100 -7.39 5.43 1.32
CA HIS A 100 -8.17 4.21 1.19
C HIS A 100 -7.32 3.05 0.60
N PRO A 101 -7.27 1.87 1.24
CA PRO A 101 -6.35 0.79 0.86
C PRO A 101 -6.56 0.21 -0.54
N LYS A 102 -7.75 0.36 -1.12
CA LYS A 102 -8.03 -0.06 -2.50
C LYS A 102 -7.15 0.69 -3.51
N GLU A 103 -6.93 1.99 -3.30
CA GLU A 103 -6.13 2.82 -4.21
C GLU A 103 -4.64 2.60 -3.96
N VAL A 104 -4.24 2.59 -2.68
CA VAL A 104 -2.85 2.34 -2.26
C VAL A 104 -2.35 0.97 -2.71
N LEU A 105 -3.22 -0.04 -2.72
CA LEU A 105 -2.89 -1.38 -3.24
C LEU A 105 -2.49 -1.32 -4.71
N VAL A 106 -3.30 -0.68 -5.55
CA VAL A 106 -3.04 -0.60 -7.00
C VAL A 106 -1.77 0.21 -7.27
N THR A 107 -1.54 1.31 -6.53
CA THR A 107 -0.33 2.12 -6.67
C THR A 107 0.92 1.37 -6.23
N CYS A 108 0.86 0.58 -5.15
CA CYS A 108 1.97 -0.27 -4.70
C CYS A 108 2.35 -1.32 -5.75
N VAL A 109 1.35 -1.97 -6.37
CA VAL A 109 1.58 -2.96 -7.44
C VAL A 109 2.18 -2.29 -8.67
N TYR A 110 1.65 -1.13 -9.08
CA TYR A 110 2.18 -0.36 -10.20
C TYR A 110 3.64 0.05 -9.97
N LEU A 111 3.95 0.63 -8.81
CA LEU A 111 5.30 1.06 -8.44
C LEU A 111 6.27 -0.13 -8.43
N ALA A 112 5.86 -1.27 -7.84
CA ALA A 112 6.67 -2.48 -7.81
C ALA A 112 6.94 -3.02 -9.23
N ALA A 113 5.93 -3.03 -10.10
CA ALA A 113 6.07 -3.47 -11.49
C ALA A 113 7.00 -2.55 -12.29
N LYS A 114 6.92 -1.23 -12.06
CA LYS A 114 7.81 -0.23 -12.68
C LYS A 114 9.27 -0.45 -12.27
N LEU A 115 9.54 -0.63 -10.98
CA LEU A 115 10.90 -0.80 -10.47
C LEU A 115 11.59 -2.09 -10.93
N LYS A 116 10.80 -3.13 -11.23
CA LYS A 116 11.31 -4.42 -11.73
C LYS A 116 11.24 -4.54 -13.24
N ASN A 117 11.09 -3.43 -13.97
CA ASN A 117 10.95 -3.37 -15.42
C ASN A 117 9.90 -4.36 -15.97
N SER A 118 8.92 -4.72 -15.15
CA SER A 118 7.82 -5.63 -15.49
C SER A 118 6.57 -4.84 -15.90
N ILE A 119 6.74 -3.57 -16.29
CA ILE A 119 5.66 -2.64 -16.59
C ILE A 119 4.81 -3.08 -17.79
N CYS A 120 5.39 -3.89 -18.68
CA CYS A 120 4.71 -4.48 -19.83
C CYS A 120 3.48 -5.32 -19.42
N LEU A 121 3.45 -5.87 -18.19
CA LEU A 121 2.30 -6.60 -17.63
C LEU A 121 1.20 -5.70 -17.07
N PHE A 122 1.51 -4.46 -16.70
CA PHE A 122 0.51 -3.52 -16.16
C PHE A 122 -0.23 -2.79 -17.29
N LEU A 123 0.44 -2.59 -18.43
CA LEU A 123 -0.15 -2.05 -19.65
C LEU A 123 -1.13 -3.01 -20.35
N SER A 124 -1.17 -4.30 -19.98
CA SER A 124 -2.20 -5.21 -20.52
C SER A 124 -3.58 -5.02 -19.88
N LEU A 125 -3.66 -4.38 -18.70
CA LEU A 125 -4.92 -4.08 -18.01
C LEU A 125 -5.47 -2.68 -18.31
N TYR A 126 -4.63 -1.75 -18.76
CA TYR A 126 -5.07 -0.46 -19.31
C TYR A 126 -4.90 -0.52 -20.82
N PRO A 127 -5.98 -0.71 -21.61
CA PRO A 127 -5.89 -0.70 -23.06
C PRO A 127 -5.62 0.73 -23.57
N THR A 128 -4.43 1.25 -23.34
CA THR A 128 -3.90 2.43 -24.02
C THR A 128 -3.13 2.04 -25.29
N SER A 129 -3.36 0.83 -25.81
CA SER A 129 -2.72 0.30 -27.02
C SER A 129 -3.52 0.51 -28.32
N LYS A 130 -4.66 1.21 -28.32
CA LYS A 130 -5.36 1.56 -29.58
C LYS A 130 -5.05 2.96 -30.12
N VAL A 131 -4.39 3.84 -29.38
CA VAL A 131 -4.20 5.25 -29.81
C VAL A 131 -2.84 5.51 -30.46
N ILE A 132 -1.79 4.75 -30.13
CA ILE A 132 -0.43 5.06 -30.61
C ILE A 132 -0.12 4.40 -31.99
N ASN A 133 -0.68 3.23 -32.28
CA ASN A 133 -0.41 2.54 -33.56
C ASN A 133 -1.11 3.13 -34.79
N LYS A 134 -2.00 4.12 -34.63
CA LYS A 134 -2.66 4.78 -35.77
C LYS A 134 -1.96 6.04 -36.28
N LYS A 135 -0.89 6.50 -35.62
CA LYS A 135 -0.12 7.70 -36.00
C LYS A 135 1.21 7.41 -36.71
N LEU A 136 1.54 6.14 -36.98
CA LEU A 136 2.77 5.74 -37.67
C LEU A 136 2.52 5.09 -39.05
N GLN A 137 1.30 5.23 -39.60
CA GLN A 137 0.93 4.73 -40.94
C GLN A 137 0.21 5.79 -41.80
N THR A 138 0.52 7.07 -41.59
CA THR A 138 0.14 8.17 -42.49
C THR A 138 1.36 9.02 -42.77
#